data_AF-A0A942GW08-F1
#
_entry.id   AF-A0A942GW08-F1
#
_cell.length_a   1.000
_cell.length_b   1.000
_cell.length_c   1.000
_cell.angle_alpha   90.00
_cell.angle_beta   90.00
_cell.angle_gamma   90.00
#
_symmetry.space_group_name_H-M   'P 1'
#
loop_
_entity.id
_entity.type
_entity.pdbx_description
1 polymer ?
#
loop_
_entity_poly.entity_id
_entity_poly.type
_entity_poly.pdbx_seq_one_letter_code
_entity_poly.pdbx_strand_id
1 'polypeptide(L)'
;MILVPFISLFLGVLGAFFLVGPIKGEAGQYLAVACLAGLDTILGGIRSLQEGKFSNDVFVTGFFSNVIIAFSLAWLGDKIFLNLFQVVALVLGARIFTNLSLIRRILLTKWHDARERKRLESLASQPQAETSRS
;
A
#
# COMPACT_ATOMS: atom_id res chain seq x y z
N MET A 1 -15.79 4.11 -5.17
CA MET A 1 -15.34 5.38 -4.52
C MET A 1 -13.93 5.27 -3.93
N ILE A 2 -13.01 4.49 -4.53
CA ILE A 2 -11.62 4.27 -4.05
C ILE A 2 -10.65 5.33 -4.60
N LEU A 3 -11.09 6.09 -5.61
CA LEU A 3 -10.26 7.09 -6.27
C LEU A 3 -10.00 8.31 -5.37
N VAL A 4 -10.98 8.67 -4.52
CA VAL A 4 -10.89 9.87 -3.67
C VAL A 4 -9.70 9.83 -2.72
N PRO A 5 -9.47 8.77 -1.90
CA PRO A 5 -8.32 8.78 -0.98
C PRO A 5 -6.94 8.75 -1.66
N PHE A 6 -6.83 8.07 -2.81
CA PHE A 6 -5.59 8.08 -3.59
C PHE A 6 -5.30 9.46 -4.17
N ILE A 7 -6.33 10.12 -4.71
CA ILE A 7 -6.22 11.48 -5.21
C ILE A 7 -5.89 12.43 -4.06
N SER A 8 -6.51 12.30 -2.90
CA SER A 8 -6.24 13.14 -1.73
C SER A 8 -4.81 13.01 -1.22
N LEU A 9 -4.26 11.78 -1.14
CA LEU A 9 -2.85 11.61 -0.76
C LEU A 9 -1.93 12.18 -1.85
N PHE A 10 -2.19 11.85 -3.11
CA PHE A 10 -1.33 12.31 -4.21
C PHE A 10 -1.30 13.84 -4.32
N LEU A 11 -2.46 14.49 -4.22
CA LEU A 11 -2.57 15.95 -4.18
C LEU A 11 -1.95 16.55 -2.90
N GLY A 12 -2.09 15.89 -1.74
CA GLY A 12 -1.47 16.32 -0.50
C GLY A 12 0.06 16.28 -0.56
N VAL A 13 0.62 15.20 -1.11
CA VAL A 13 2.08 15.03 -1.29
C VAL A 13 2.61 16.00 -2.36
N LEU A 14 1.94 16.14 -3.51
CA LEU A 14 2.34 17.11 -4.53
C LEU A 14 2.25 18.54 -3.99
N GLY A 15 1.16 18.89 -3.32
CA GLY A 15 0.96 20.20 -2.73
C GLY A 15 2.06 20.53 -1.73
N ALA A 16 2.36 19.61 -0.81
CA ALA A 16 3.44 19.80 0.17
C ALA A 16 4.82 19.96 -0.51
N PHE A 17 5.08 19.17 -1.57
CA PHE A 17 6.35 19.23 -2.30
C PHE A 17 6.55 20.56 -3.03
N PHE A 18 5.51 21.09 -3.69
CA PHE A 18 5.59 22.33 -4.45
C PHE A 18 5.53 23.59 -3.58
N LEU A 19 4.81 23.57 -2.44
CA LEU A 19 4.61 24.76 -1.61
C LEU A 19 5.67 24.99 -0.53
N VAL A 20 6.32 23.94 0.00
CA VAL A 20 7.05 24.07 1.29
C VAL A 20 8.58 24.05 1.15
N GLY A 21 9.13 23.58 0.02
CA GLY A 21 10.58 23.36 -0.10
C GLY A 21 11.10 22.31 0.90
N PRO A 22 12.43 22.06 1.00
CA PRO A 22 12.96 21.08 1.94
C PRO A 22 12.72 21.52 3.39
N ILE A 23 11.77 20.85 4.06
CA ILE A 23 11.43 21.09 5.46
C ILE A 23 12.60 20.62 6.33
N LYS A 24 13.24 21.55 7.04
CA LYS A 24 14.36 21.28 7.94
C LYS A 24 13.88 21.11 9.38
N GLY A 25 14.65 20.36 10.17
CA GLY A 25 14.40 20.17 11.61
C GLY A 25 13.26 19.19 11.91
N GLU A 26 12.71 19.31 13.12
CA GLU A 26 11.71 18.40 13.71
C GLU A 26 10.42 18.33 12.88
N ALA A 27 9.99 19.45 12.28
CA ALA A 27 8.81 19.48 11.42
C ALA A 27 8.91 18.53 10.22
N GLY A 28 10.12 18.39 9.64
CA GLY A 28 10.38 17.46 8.54
C GLY A 28 10.28 16.01 8.98
N GLN A 29 10.73 15.69 10.20
CA GLN A 29 10.62 14.36 10.78
C GLN A 29 9.16 13.98 11.00
N TYR A 30 8.35 14.84 11.62
CA TYR A 30 6.95 14.53 11.86
C TYR A 30 6.15 14.35 10.57
N LEU A 31 6.40 15.20 9.56
CA LEU A 31 5.78 15.05 8.26
C LEU A 31 6.20 13.73 7.60
N ALA A 32 7.48 13.35 7.68
CA ALA A 32 7.97 12.11 7.10
C ALA A 32 7.25 10.89 7.70
N VAL A 33 7.07 10.83 9.03
CA VAL A 33 6.34 9.71 9.66
C VAL A 33 4.86 9.73 9.29
N ALA A 34 4.22 10.90 9.25
CA ALA A 34 2.83 11.02 8.79
C ALA A 34 2.67 10.49 7.35
N CYS A 35 3.58 10.85 6.44
CA CYS A 35 3.60 10.33 5.07
C CYS A 35 3.83 8.82 5.03
N LEU A 36 4.74 8.28 5.84
CA LEU A 36 4.98 6.83 5.94
C LEU A 36 3.74 6.09 6.43
N ALA A 37 3.01 6.64 7.40
CA ALA A 37 1.75 6.07 7.91
C ALA A 37 0.64 6.06 6.86
N GLY A 38 0.53 7.13 6.08
CA GLY A 38 -0.38 7.20 4.95
C GLY A 38 -0.04 6.15 3.88
N LEU A 39 1.25 6.04 3.53
CA LEU A 39 1.75 5.06 2.56
C LEU A 39 1.48 3.62 3.01
N ASP A 40 1.78 3.29 4.28
CA ASP A 40 1.49 1.95 4.85
C ASP A 40 0.00 1.61 4.70
N THR A 41 -0.88 2.55 5.05
CA THR A 41 -2.33 2.34 4.96
C THR A 41 -2.79 2.14 3.52
N ILE A 42 -2.23 2.89 2.56
CA ILE A 42 -2.50 2.69 1.14
C ILE A 42 -2.09 1.30 0.67
N LEU A 43 -0.88 0.86 0.99
CA LEU A 43 -0.41 -0.47 0.61
C LEU A 43 -1.24 -1.56 1.27
N GLY A 44 -1.62 -1.40 2.54
CA GLY A 44 -2.58 -2.27 3.22
C GLY A 44 -3.95 -2.31 2.53
N GLY A 45 -4.44 -1.17 2.07
CA GLY A 45 -5.66 -1.05 1.28
C GLY A 45 -5.59 -1.79 -0.05
N ILE A 46 -4.51 -1.60 -0.83
CA ILE A 46 -4.27 -2.30 -2.10
C ILE A 46 -4.22 -3.82 -1.88
N ARG A 47 -3.51 -4.26 -0.83
CA ARG A 47 -3.44 -5.67 -0.45
C ARG A 47 -4.84 -6.21 -0.15
N SER A 48 -5.59 -5.53 0.72
CA SER A 48 -6.94 -5.94 1.11
C SER A 48 -7.90 -6.00 -0.09
N LEU A 49 -7.75 -5.08 -1.05
CA LEU A 49 -8.50 -5.10 -2.31
C LEU A 49 -8.20 -6.35 -3.14
N GLN A 50 -6.93 -6.74 -3.24
CA GLN A 50 -6.55 -7.96 -3.99
C GLN A 50 -6.99 -9.25 -3.30
N GLU A 51 -7.12 -9.23 -1.97
CA GLU A 51 -7.65 -10.32 -1.14
C GLU A 51 -9.19 -10.34 -1.07
N GLY A 52 -9.89 -9.35 -1.66
CA GLY A 52 -11.36 -9.26 -1.63
C GLY A 52 -11.93 -8.87 -0.27
N LYS A 53 -11.12 -8.29 0.62
CA LYS A 53 -11.48 -7.93 2.01
C LYS A 53 -11.54 -6.41 2.23
N PHE A 54 -11.52 -5.63 1.15
CA PHE A 54 -11.47 -4.17 1.25
C PHE A 54 -12.78 -3.60 1.79
N SER A 55 -12.68 -2.85 2.89
CA SER A 55 -13.77 -2.03 3.42
C SER A 55 -13.32 -0.58 3.45
N ASN A 56 -14.14 0.29 2.86
CA ASN A 56 -13.84 1.72 2.77
C ASN A 56 -13.76 2.38 4.14
N ASP A 57 -14.66 2.02 5.06
CA ASP A 57 -14.72 2.63 6.38
C ASP A 57 -13.47 2.27 7.20
N VAL A 58 -13.04 1.01 7.12
CA VAL A 58 -11.80 0.54 7.77
C VAL A 58 -10.57 1.22 7.18
N PHE A 59 -10.54 1.42 5.86
CA PHE A 59 -9.46 2.12 5.19
C PHE A 59 -9.37 3.59 5.60
N VAL A 60 -10.49 4.32 5.55
CA VAL A 60 -10.53 5.76 5.87
C VAL A 60 -10.21 6.00 7.34
N THR A 61 -10.86 5.27 8.25
CA THR A 61 -10.59 5.38 9.69
C THR A 61 -9.16 4.97 10.03
N GLY A 62 -8.65 3.89 9.42
CA GLY A 62 -7.27 3.44 9.54
C GLY A 62 -6.27 4.50 9.04
N PHE A 63 -6.55 5.17 7.92
CA PHE A 63 -5.65 6.16 7.35
C PHE A 63 -5.44 7.35 8.30
N PHE A 64 -6.54 7.97 8.73
CA PHE A 64 -6.46 9.13 9.62
C PHE A 64 -5.92 8.75 11.00
N SER A 65 -6.39 7.65 11.59
CA SER A 65 -5.90 7.21 12.90
C SER A 65 -4.42 6.86 12.86
N ASN A 66 -3.94 6.10 11.87
CA ASN A 66 -2.53 5.75 11.76
C ASN A 66 -1.63 6.98 11.59
N VAL A 67 -2.04 7.95 10.76
CA VAL A 67 -1.30 9.19 10.57
C VAL A 67 -1.22 10.00 11.85
N ILE A 68 -2.36 10.20 12.54
CA ILE A 68 -2.43 10.94 13.81
C ILE A 68 -1.59 10.24 14.88
N ILE A 69 -1.71 8.93 15.03
CA ILE A 69 -0.96 8.14 16.00
C ILE A 69 0.54 8.25 15.72
N ALA A 70 0.95 8.06 14.47
CA ALA A 70 2.35 8.10 14.09
C ALA A 70 3.00 9.47 14.31
N PHE A 71 2.29 10.55 13.94
CA PHE A 71 2.68 11.92 14.23
C PHE A 71 2.77 12.16 15.74
N SER A 72 1.74 11.76 16.49
CA SER A 72 1.66 11.97 17.94
C SER A 72 2.77 11.24 18.69
N LEU A 73 3.12 10.01 18.28
CA LEU A 73 4.23 9.28 18.88
C LEU A 73 5.58 9.93 18.59
N ALA A 74 5.82 10.38 17.35
CA ALA A 74 7.04 11.07 17.01
C ALA A 74 7.18 12.38 17.81
N TRP A 75 6.11 13.18 17.86
CA TRP A 75 6.06 14.40 18.65
C TRP A 75 6.23 14.15 20.16
N LEU A 76 5.59 13.12 20.69
CA LEU A 76 5.71 12.74 22.10
C LEU A 76 7.14 12.32 22.44
N GLY A 77 7.81 11.59 21.53
CA GLY A 77 9.21 11.19 21.67
C GLY A 77 10.11 12.38 21.96
N ASP A 78 9.96 13.45 21.20
CA ASP A 78 10.75 14.66 21.37
C ASP A 78 10.47 15.35 22.71
N LYS A 79 9.24 15.26 23.25
CA LYS A 79 8.90 15.80 24.58
C LYS A 79 9.51 15.02 25.74
N ILE A 80 9.78 13.74 25.56
CA ILE A 80 10.36 12.86 26.58
C ILE A 80 11.84 12.54 26.31
N PHE A 81 12.47 13.25 25.36
CA PHE A 81 13.86 13.06 24.94
C PHE A 81 14.17 11.62 24.44
N LEU A 82 13.18 10.92 23.89
CA LEU A 82 13.32 9.61 23.27
C LEU A 82 13.15 9.69 21.75
N ASN A 83 13.99 8.97 21.00
CA ASN A 83 13.93 8.96 19.54
C ASN A 83 12.81 8.04 19.01
N LEU A 84 11.56 8.36 19.32
CA LEU A 84 10.40 7.61 18.85
C LEU A 84 10.18 7.78 17.34
N PHE A 85 10.68 8.86 16.74
CA PHE A 85 10.69 9.02 15.28
C PHE A 85 11.27 7.78 14.59
N GLN A 86 12.48 7.34 14.99
CA GLN A 86 13.13 6.16 14.39
C GLN A 86 12.34 4.87 14.64
N VAL A 87 11.79 4.70 15.84
CA VAL A 87 10.99 3.52 16.20
C VAL A 87 9.74 3.43 15.32
N VAL A 88 8.99 4.53 15.21
CA VAL A 88 7.76 4.57 14.40
C VAL A 88 8.10 4.39 12.91
N ALA A 89 9.14 5.06 12.42
CA ALA A 89 9.59 4.91 11.03
C ALA A 89 9.99 3.46 10.72
N LEU A 90 10.69 2.77 11.62
CA LEU A 90 11.08 1.38 11.45
C LEU A 90 9.87 0.43 11.43
N VAL A 91 8.93 0.60 12.37
CA VAL A 91 7.70 -0.21 12.42
C VAL A 91 6.85 0.01 11.17
N LEU A 92 6.68 1.26 10.74
CA LEU A 92 5.99 1.60 9.50
C LEU A 92 6.69 1.01 8.27
N GLY A 93 8.01 1.15 8.19
CA GLY A 93 8.82 0.57 7.13
C GLY A 93 8.65 -0.94 7.03
N ALA A 94 8.70 -1.65 8.17
CA ALA A 94 8.49 -3.10 8.21
C ALA A 94 7.09 -3.50 7.71
N ARG A 95 6.05 -2.75 8.08
CA ARG A 95 4.68 -2.98 7.58
C ARG A 95 4.56 -2.73 6.08
N ILE A 96 5.18 -1.66 5.58
CA ILE A 96 5.27 -1.35 4.15
C ILE A 96 5.90 -2.51 3.37
N PHE A 97 7.07 -3.00 3.81
CA PHE A 97 7.74 -4.13 3.15
C PHE A 97 6.91 -5.41 3.21
N THR A 98 6.21 -5.64 4.31
CA THR A 98 5.30 -6.79 4.47
C THR A 98 4.13 -6.71 3.49
N ASN A 99 3.45 -5.57 3.43
CA ASN A 99 2.34 -5.35 2.51
C ASN A 99 2.79 -5.49 1.05
N LEU A 100 3.95 -4.94 0.68
CA LEU A 100 4.52 -5.07 -0.65
C LEU A 100 4.86 -6.53 -1.00
N SER A 101 5.45 -7.27 -0.06
CA SER A 101 5.79 -8.69 -0.25
C SER A 101 4.55 -9.54 -0.52
N LEU A 102 3.44 -9.25 0.18
CA LEU A 102 2.17 -9.95 0.00
C LEU A 102 1.50 -9.57 -1.32
N ILE A 103 1.48 -8.28 -1.68
CA ILE A 103 0.99 -7.81 -2.98
C ILE A 103 1.74 -8.53 -4.12
N ARG A 104 3.08 -8.55 -4.05
CA ARG A 104 3.91 -9.25 -5.04
C ARG A 104 3.54 -10.72 -5.14
N ARG A 105 3.36 -11.40 -4.00
CA ARG A 105 2.99 -12.82 -3.97
C ARG A 105 1.64 -13.07 -4.63
N ILE A 106 0.62 -12.29 -4.28
CA ILE A 106 -0.73 -12.42 -4.85
C ILE A 106 -0.71 -12.20 -6.37
N LEU A 107 0.02 -11.19 -6.82
CA LEU A 107 0.16 -10.89 -8.25
C LEU A 107 0.81 -12.04 -9.01
N LEU A 108 1.89 -12.60 -8.46
CA LEU A 108 2.61 -13.72 -9.07
C LEU A 108 1.73 -14.98 -9.16
N THR A 109 0.99 -15.31 -8.09
CA THR A 109 0.04 -16.43 -8.09
C THR A 109 -1.04 -16.23 -9.16
N LYS A 110 -1.67 -15.04 -9.21
CA LYS A 110 -2.69 -14.73 -10.23
C LYS A 110 -2.14 -14.86 -11.65
N TRP A 111 -0.89 -14.48 -11.88
CA TRP A 111 -0.24 -14.59 -13.18
C TRP A 111 0.00 -16.04 -13.59
N HIS A 112 0.49 -16.88 -12.66
CA HIS A 112 0.67 -18.32 -12.91
C HIS A 112 -0.66 -19.00 -13.22
N ASP A 113 -1.70 -18.73 -12.44
CA ASP A 113 -3.04 -19.31 -12.65
C ASP A 113 -3.64 -18.88 -13.99
N ALA A 114 -3.44 -17.63 -14.40
CA ALA A 114 -3.91 -17.13 -15.68
C ALA A 114 -3.19 -17.79 -16.87
N ARG A 115 -1.89 -18.08 -16.72
CA ARG A 115 -1.11 -18.78 -17.75
C ARG A 115 -1.55 -20.23 -17.90
N GLU A 116 -1.82 -20.90 -16.79
CA GLU A 116 -2.29 -22.29 -16.81
C GLU A 116 -3.69 -22.41 -17.42
N ARG A 117 -4.62 -21.50 -17.08
CA ARG A 117 -5.95 -21.46 -17.73
C ARG A 117 -5.86 -21.36 -19.25
N LYS A 118 -5.05 -20.44 -19.76
CA LYS A 118 -4.84 -20.29 -21.22
C LYS A 118 -4.26 -21.54 -21.87
N ARG A 119 -3.36 -22.25 -21.17
CA ARG A 119 -2.78 -23.50 -21.66
C ARG A 119 -3.85 -24.60 -21.75
N LEU A 120 -4.66 -24.76 -20.70
CA LEU A 120 -5.75 -25.74 -20.68
C LEU A 120 -6.79 -25.45 -21.76
N GLU A 121 -7.16 -24.18 -21.95
CA GLU A 121 -8.06 -23.75 -23.05
C GLU A 121 -7.50 -24.14 -24.42
N SER A 122 -6.20 -23.86 -24.68
CA SER A 122 -5.57 -24.20 -25.97
C SER A 122 -5.56 -25.70 -26.27
N LEU A 123 -5.37 -26.54 -25.24
CA LEU A 123 -5.40 -28.00 -25.35
C LEU A 123 -6.83 -28.52 -25.56
N ALA A 124 -7.82 -27.93 -24.89
CA ALA A 124 -9.23 -28.29 -25.04
C ALA A 124 -9.80 -27.93 -26.42
N SER A 125 -9.24 -26.93 -27.11
CA SER A 125 -9.62 -26.55 -28.49
C SER A 125 -8.95 -27.38 -29.60
N GLN A 126 -7.97 -28.22 -29.29
CA GLN A 126 -7.26 -29.08 -30.26
C GLN A 126 -7.88 -30.47 -30.61
N PRO A 127 -8.87 -31.07 -29.91
CA PRO A 127 -9.29 -32.46 -30.21
C PRO A 127 -10.16 -32.67 -31.47
N GLN A 128 -10.69 -31.63 -32.12
CA GLN A 128 -11.71 -31.81 -33.18
C GLN A 128 -11.19 -31.68 -34.62
N ALA A 129 -9.93 -31.27 -34.84
CA ALA A 129 -9.38 -31.11 -36.20
C ALA A 129 -8.78 -32.39 -36.80
N GLU A 130 -8.44 -33.39 -35.97
CA GLU A 130 -7.80 -34.64 -36.43
C GLU A 130 -8.79 -35.81 -36.63
N THR A 131 -9.91 -35.87 -35.91
CA THR A 131 -10.87 -37.00 -36.00
C THR A 131 -11.80 -36.93 -37.23
N SER A 132 -11.83 -35.81 -37.96
CA SER A 132 -12.60 -35.67 -39.21
C SER A 132 -11.80 -36.00 -40.47
N ARG A 133 -10.53 -36.41 -40.33
CA ARG A 133 -9.62 -36.75 -41.44
C ARG A 133 -9.28 -38.24 -41.55
N SER A 134 -9.88 -39.10 -40.72
CA SER A 134 -9.79 -40.56 -40.81
C SER A 134 -11.12 -41.15 -41.26
#